data_AF-M6DHR8-F1
#
_entry.id   AF-M6DHR8-F1
#
_cell.length_a   1.000
_cell.length_b   1.000
_cell.length_c   1.000
_cell.angle_alpha   90.00
_cell.angle_beta   90.00
_cell.angle_gamma   90.00
#
_symmetry.space_group_name_H-M   'P 1'
#
loop_
_entity.id
_entity.type
_entity.pdbx_description
1 polymer ?
#
loop_
_entity_poly.entity_id
_entity_poly.type
_entity_poly.pdbx_seq_one_letter_code
_entity_poly.pdbx_strand_id
1 'polypeptide(L)'
;MTKISFPRIVAVLAAFFLITYGVTAQNKPTNNDGKGSALANAAEDPKYQGDYLEEFHFARTLDSTQNKIKGDLGALEVVVKNFGSQVQNSQQDFDTIWKKYNEAYRYSLMRKYVVAGRKMKETEDETNKLYGKFSDLYNQKVDQLLGECADAIVSIEQKSGPGAAAKGYAGREVSHNQHKLQIAYYQFIQAEKMRRDSRFKDSLMHLRIAKEYGISILSKLKTEEESKNIREKYKVDLSDNRNMVYAETKL
;
A
#
# COMPACT_ATOMS: atom_id res chain seq x y z
N MET A 1 9.17 -75.34 10.03
CA MET A 1 9.06 -76.25 8.87
C MET A 1 8.24 -75.57 7.80
N THR A 2 8.80 -75.50 6.59
CA THR A 2 8.26 -74.87 5.38
C THR A 2 7.03 -75.57 4.85
N LYS A 3 6.08 -74.81 4.28
CA LYS A 3 5.78 -74.82 2.83
C LYS A 3 4.76 -73.74 2.45
N ILE A 4 5.14 -72.96 1.46
CA ILE A 4 4.34 -71.98 0.72
C ILE A 4 3.61 -72.71 -0.40
N SER A 5 2.34 -72.37 -0.65
CA SER A 5 1.75 -72.39 -2.00
C SER A 5 0.50 -71.48 -2.09
N PHE A 6 0.63 -70.35 -2.77
CA PHE A 6 -0.45 -69.62 -3.46
C PHE A 6 -0.35 -70.00 -4.97
N PRO A 7 -1.34 -69.78 -5.87
CA PRO A 7 -2.49 -68.87 -5.79
C PRO A 7 -3.79 -69.43 -6.46
N ARG A 8 -4.75 -68.52 -6.75
CA ARG A 8 -6.09 -68.67 -7.37
C ARG A 8 -7.16 -68.89 -6.30
N ILE A 9 -7.89 -67.88 -5.86
CA ILE A 9 -8.91 -67.17 -6.64
C ILE A 9 -9.04 -65.74 -6.09
N VAL A 10 -8.52 -64.79 -6.86
CA VAL A 10 -8.88 -63.37 -6.80
C VAL A 10 -10.19 -63.25 -7.59
N ALA A 11 -11.34 -63.35 -6.93
CA ALA A 11 -12.64 -63.07 -7.58
C ALA A 11 -13.81 -62.93 -6.58
N VAL A 12 -13.68 -62.20 -5.46
CA VAL A 12 -14.86 -61.89 -4.61
C VAL A 12 -14.88 -60.45 -4.05
N LEU A 13 -13.86 -59.62 -4.29
CA LEU A 13 -13.78 -58.26 -3.71
C LEU A 13 -13.86 -57.16 -4.77
N ALA A 14 -14.92 -57.15 -5.58
CA ALA A 14 -15.15 -56.08 -6.57
C ALA A 14 -16.65 -55.83 -6.86
N ALA A 15 -17.51 -55.84 -5.85
CA ALA A 15 -18.94 -55.56 -6.04
C ALA A 15 -19.59 -54.81 -4.86
N PHE A 16 -18.90 -53.84 -4.26
CA PHE A 16 -19.47 -52.99 -3.20
C PHE A 16 -18.97 -51.54 -3.26
N PHE A 17 -19.13 -50.87 -4.40
CA PHE A 17 -18.98 -49.41 -4.50
C PHE A 17 -19.93 -48.82 -5.56
N LEU A 18 -21.24 -48.85 -5.30
CA LEU A 18 -22.23 -48.10 -6.08
C LEU A 18 -23.39 -47.62 -5.21
N ILE A 19 -23.11 -46.77 -4.21
CA ILE A 19 -24.08 -45.79 -3.71
C ILE A 19 -23.35 -44.49 -3.36
N THR A 20 -23.14 -43.65 -4.36
CA THR A 20 -23.01 -42.20 -4.17
C THR A 20 -23.89 -41.54 -5.22
N TYR A 21 -25.03 -40.99 -4.79
CA TYR A 21 -25.83 -40.07 -5.58
C TYR A 21 -25.00 -38.81 -5.86
N GLY A 22 -24.24 -38.84 -6.95
CA GLY A 22 -23.73 -37.65 -7.60
C GLY A 22 -24.79 -37.15 -8.57
N VAL A 23 -25.38 -36.00 -8.26
CA VAL A 23 -26.13 -35.22 -9.24
C VAL A 23 -25.16 -34.80 -10.33
N THR A 24 -25.09 -35.56 -11.42
CA THR A 24 -24.44 -35.11 -12.65
C THR A 24 -25.38 -34.10 -13.29
N ALA A 25 -25.16 -32.81 -13.01
CA ALA A 25 -25.65 -31.75 -13.87
C ALA A 25 -25.13 -32.05 -15.28
N GLN A 26 -26.04 -32.34 -16.22
CA GLN A 26 -25.74 -32.34 -17.64
C GLN A 26 -25.28 -30.92 -18.02
N ASN A 27 -23.96 -30.71 -18.07
CA ASN A 27 -23.37 -29.57 -18.77
C ASN A 27 -23.62 -29.76 -20.27
N LYS A 28 -24.82 -29.38 -20.71
CA LYS A 28 -25.01 -28.91 -22.08
C LYS A 28 -24.09 -27.69 -22.21
N PRO A 29 -23.21 -27.60 -23.22
CA PRO A 29 -22.43 -26.40 -23.43
C PRO A 29 -23.42 -25.29 -23.78
N THR A 30 -23.78 -24.48 -22.78
CA THR A 30 -24.38 -23.18 -23.03
C THR A 30 -23.32 -22.38 -23.74
N ASN A 31 -23.56 -22.14 -25.03
CA ASN A 31 -22.85 -21.17 -25.85
C ASN A 31 -23.03 -19.79 -25.18
N ASN A 32 -22.20 -19.50 -24.17
CA ASN A 32 -22.30 -18.31 -23.32
C ASN A 32 -21.34 -17.20 -23.74
N ASP A 33 -20.51 -17.45 -24.76
CA ASP A 33 -19.54 -16.50 -25.30
C ASP A 33 -20.24 -15.25 -25.87
N GLY A 34 -21.49 -15.38 -26.34
CA GLY A 34 -22.30 -14.25 -26.81
C GLY A 34 -22.95 -13.41 -25.70
N LYS A 35 -23.35 -14.00 -24.57
CA LYS A 35 -23.98 -13.27 -23.46
C LYS A 35 -22.96 -12.50 -22.63
N GLY A 36 -21.78 -13.08 -22.40
CA GLY A 36 -20.68 -12.39 -21.71
C GLY A 36 -20.17 -11.19 -22.50
N SER A 37 -20.02 -11.33 -23.82
CA SER A 37 -19.64 -10.22 -24.72
C SER A 37 -20.72 -9.12 -24.79
N ALA A 38 -22.01 -9.48 -24.91
CA ALA A 38 -23.10 -8.50 -24.94
C ALA A 38 -23.28 -7.76 -23.61
N LEU A 39 -23.13 -8.45 -22.47
CA LEU A 39 -23.17 -7.82 -21.14
C LEU A 39 -21.94 -6.93 -20.89
N ALA A 40 -20.75 -7.32 -21.38
CA ALA A 40 -19.56 -6.48 -21.33
C ALA A 40 -19.72 -5.21 -22.18
N ASN A 41 -20.26 -5.33 -23.39
CA ASN A 41 -20.55 -4.18 -24.26
C ASN A 41 -21.67 -3.28 -23.69
N ALA A 42 -22.70 -3.85 -23.06
CA ALA A 42 -23.76 -3.08 -22.38
C ALA A 42 -23.25 -2.41 -21.09
N ALA A 43 -22.30 -3.04 -20.39
CA ALA A 43 -21.67 -2.50 -19.20
C ALA A 43 -20.87 -1.20 -19.44
N GLU A 44 -20.43 -0.97 -20.68
CA GLU A 44 -19.77 0.26 -21.12
C GLU A 44 -20.75 1.38 -21.54
N ASP A 45 -22.04 1.08 -21.73
CA ASP A 45 -23.05 2.10 -22.05
C ASP A 45 -23.41 2.94 -20.79
N PRO A 46 -23.22 4.27 -20.79
CA PRO A 46 -23.61 5.15 -19.68
C PRO A 46 -25.11 5.20 -19.37
N LYS A 47 -25.96 4.57 -20.20
CA LYS A 47 -27.39 4.37 -19.95
C LYS A 47 -27.69 3.06 -19.23
N TYR A 48 -26.78 2.10 -19.26
CA TYR A 48 -26.93 0.84 -18.54
C TYR A 48 -26.75 1.06 -17.04
N GLN A 49 -27.76 0.69 -16.25
CA GLN A 49 -27.78 0.84 -14.79
C GLN A 49 -27.64 -0.50 -14.07
N GLY A 50 -27.05 -1.52 -14.71
CA GLY A 50 -26.76 -2.79 -14.05
C GLY A 50 -28.00 -3.61 -13.68
N ASP A 51 -27.76 -4.63 -12.86
CA ASP A 51 -28.80 -5.39 -12.17
C ASP A 51 -29.24 -4.67 -10.89
N TYR A 52 -30.46 -4.91 -10.42
CA TYR A 52 -31.05 -4.27 -9.24
C TYR A 52 -30.14 -4.37 -8.00
N LEU A 53 -29.46 -5.50 -7.82
CA LEU A 53 -28.52 -5.69 -6.71
C LEU A 53 -27.29 -4.77 -6.80
N GLU A 54 -26.76 -4.56 -8.01
CA GLU A 54 -25.61 -3.70 -8.27
C GLU A 54 -25.99 -2.23 -8.04
N GLU A 55 -27.16 -1.82 -8.56
CA GLU A 55 -27.70 -0.48 -8.33
C GLU A 55 -27.90 -0.21 -6.84
N PHE A 56 -28.55 -1.14 -6.12
CA PHE A 56 -28.80 -1.01 -4.69
C PHE A 56 -27.49 -0.94 -3.87
N HIS A 57 -26.50 -1.76 -4.21
CA HIS A 57 -25.20 -1.74 -3.57
C HIS A 57 -24.54 -0.36 -3.74
N PHE A 58 -24.39 0.12 -4.98
CA PHE A 58 -23.74 1.40 -5.23
C PHE A 58 -24.54 2.58 -4.69
N ALA A 59 -25.87 2.56 -4.76
CA ALA A 59 -26.70 3.60 -4.15
C ALA A 59 -26.43 3.77 -2.64
N ARG A 60 -26.00 2.70 -1.95
CA ARG A 60 -25.66 2.74 -0.53
C ARG A 60 -24.20 3.05 -0.22
N THR A 61 -23.26 2.62 -1.06
CA THR A 61 -21.82 2.70 -0.76
C THR A 61 -21.11 3.88 -1.42
N LEU A 62 -21.69 4.45 -2.47
CA LEU A 62 -21.02 5.43 -3.33
C LEU A 62 -20.58 6.70 -2.59
N ASP A 63 -21.38 7.21 -1.64
CA ASP A 63 -21.03 8.39 -0.85
C ASP A 63 -19.80 8.12 0.05
N SER A 64 -19.73 6.95 0.70
CA SER A 64 -18.56 6.61 1.52
C SER A 64 -17.31 6.43 0.66
N THR A 65 -17.44 5.78 -0.50
CA THR A 65 -16.34 5.60 -1.45
C THR A 65 -15.85 6.96 -1.98
N GLN A 66 -16.76 7.88 -2.29
CA GLN A 66 -16.43 9.24 -2.71
C GLN A 66 -15.63 9.99 -1.65
N ASN A 67 -16.11 9.98 -0.41
CA ASN A 67 -15.44 10.66 0.69
C ASN A 67 -14.05 10.07 0.96
N LYS A 68 -13.91 8.75 0.88
CA LYS A 68 -12.62 8.06 0.97
C LYS A 68 -11.67 8.49 -0.13
N ILE A 69 -12.06 8.36 -1.40
CA ILE A 69 -11.21 8.71 -2.55
C ILE A 69 -10.84 10.20 -2.52
N LYS A 70 -11.77 11.09 -2.15
CA LYS A 70 -11.49 12.53 -2.04
C LYS A 70 -10.41 12.82 -0.99
N GLY A 71 -10.47 12.16 0.17
CA GLY A 71 -9.44 12.27 1.19
C GLY A 71 -8.08 11.73 0.72
N ASP A 72 -8.10 10.60 0.02
CA ASP A 72 -6.91 9.98 -0.57
C ASP A 72 -6.26 10.91 -1.60
N LEU A 73 -7.05 11.49 -2.50
CA LEU A 73 -6.56 12.43 -3.52
C LEU A 73 -5.97 13.70 -2.89
N GLY A 74 -6.57 14.23 -1.82
CA GLY A 74 -6.01 15.37 -1.10
C GLY A 74 -4.65 15.07 -0.46
N ALA A 75 -4.49 13.90 0.15
CA ALA A 75 -3.20 13.48 0.70
C ALA A 75 -2.17 13.19 -0.41
N LEU A 76 -2.60 12.59 -1.52
CA LEU A 76 -1.74 12.27 -2.66
C LEU A 76 -1.27 13.53 -3.40
N GLU A 77 -2.10 14.57 -3.48
CA GLU A 77 -1.74 15.87 -4.06
C GLU A 77 -0.53 16.48 -3.34
N VAL A 78 -0.49 16.40 -2.01
CA VAL A 78 0.65 16.86 -1.21
C VAL A 78 1.92 16.08 -1.57
N VAL A 79 1.81 14.76 -1.64
CA VAL A 79 2.94 13.88 -1.98
C VAL A 79 3.47 14.17 -3.39
N VAL A 80 2.57 14.35 -4.36
CA VAL A 80 2.92 14.70 -5.74
C VAL A 80 3.59 16.07 -5.82
N LYS A 81 3.11 17.08 -5.09
CA LYS A 81 3.76 18.40 -5.06
C LYS A 81 5.15 18.36 -4.43
N ASN A 82 5.35 17.56 -3.39
CA ASN A 82 6.62 17.46 -2.69
C ASN A 82 7.66 16.58 -3.42
N PHE A 83 7.21 15.49 -4.06
CA PHE A 83 8.10 14.44 -4.58
C PHE A 83 7.80 14.01 -6.02
N GLY A 84 6.88 14.67 -6.71
CA GLY A 84 6.47 14.26 -8.06
C GLY A 84 7.58 14.35 -9.11
N SER A 85 8.56 15.23 -8.92
CA SER A 85 9.76 15.25 -9.78
C SER A 85 10.63 13.99 -9.66
N GLN A 86 10.45 13.19 -8.60
CA GLN A 86 11.21 11.97 -8.33
C GLN A 86 10.45 10.70 -8.74
N VAL A 87 9.19 10.82 -9.15
CA VAL A 87 8.36 9.70 -9.60
C VAL A 87 7.87 9.96 -11.01
N GLN A 88 8.29 9.11 -11.94
CA GLN A 88 7.96 9.29 -13.36
C GLN A 88 6.44 9.35 -13.59
N ASN A 89 6.03 10.37 -14.35
CA ASN A 89 4.65 10.65 -14.76
C ASN A 89 3.67 10.91 -13.60
N SER A 90 4.12 11.10 -12.36
CA SER A 90 3.21 11.18 -11.21
C SER A 90 2.20 12.32 -11.29
N GLN A 91 2.61 13.48 -11.83
CA GLN A 91 1.70 14.62 -12.01
C GLN A 91 0.63 14.31 -13.07
N GLN A 92 1.03 13.74 -14.20
CA GLN A 92 0.10 13.36 -15.26
C GLN A 92 -0.88 12.27 -14.80
N ASP A 93 -0.38 11.27 -14.06
CA ASP A 93 -1.20 10.23 -13.47
C ASP A 93 -2.21 10.83 -12.48
N PHE A 94 -1.75 11.73 -11.60
CA PHE A 94 -2.62 12.43 -10.66
C PHE A 94 -3.72 13.23 -11.37
N ASP A 95 -3.36 14.02 -12.39
CA ASP A 95 -4.32 14.81 -13.17
C ASP A 95 -5.35 13.92 -13.88
N THR A 96 -4.93 12.74 -14.34
CA THR A 96 -5.80 11.74 -14.97
C THR A 96 -6.77 11.14 -13.97
N ILE A 97 -6.29 10.75 -12.79
CA ILE A 97 -7.12 10.22 -11.70
C ILE A 97 -8.12 11.28 -11.25
N TRP A 98 -7.69 12.54 -11.11
CA TRP A 98 -8.57 13.65 -10.75
C TRP A 98 -9.70 13.86 -11.76
N LYS A 99 -9.41 13.75 -13.07
CA LYS A 99 -10.44 13.80 -14.12
C LYS A 99 -11.44 12.64 -14.00
N LYS A 100 -10.95 11.41 -13.77
CA LYS A 100 -11.81 10.23 -13.60
C LYS A 100 -12.70 10.32 -12.37
N TYR A 101 -12.15 10.79 -11.24
CA TYR A 101 -12.93 11.08 -10.04
C TYR A 101 -14.07 12.06 -10.34
N ASN A 102 -13.78 13.18 -11.01
CA ASN A 102 -14.79 14.18 -11.34
C ASN A 102 -15.85 13.65 -12.32
N GLU A 103 -15.44 12.82 -13.28
CA GLU A 103 -16.38 12.15 -14.19
C GLU A 103 -17.32 11.21 -13.42
N ALA A 104 -16.77 10.37 -12.54
CA ALA A 104 -17.53 9.46 -11.68
C ALA A 104 -18.46 10.22 -10.74
N TYR A 105 -17.99 11.33 -10.17
CA TYR A 105 -18.78 12.19 -9.29
C TYR A 105 -19.94 12.85 -10.04
N ARG A 106 -19.73 13.30 -11.28
CA ARG A 106 -20.81 13.79 -12.14
C ARG A 106 -21.90 12.74 -12.34
N TYR A 107 -21.56 11.49 -12.61
CA TYR A 107 -22.55 10.41 -12.73
C TYR A 107 -23.30 10.14 -11.43
N SER A 108 -22.62 10.26 -10.28
CA SER A 108 -23.26 10.17 -8.97
C SER A 108 -24.31 11.25 -8.75
N LEU A 109 -24.00 12.50 -9.12
CA LEU A 109 -24.96 13.62 -9.02
C LEU A 109 -26.19 13.39 -9.91
N MET A 110 -26.00 12.73 -11.06
CA MET A 110 -27.08 12.31 -11.95
C MET A 110 -27.84 11.06 -11.47
N ARG A 111 -27.51 10.52 -10.28
CA ARG A 111 -28.06 9.27 -9.72
C ARG A 111 -27.84 8.04 -10.61
N LYS A 112 -26.84 8.07 -11.48
CA LYS A 112 -26.42 6.92 -12.30
C LYS A 112 -25.49 6.04 -11.49
N TYR A 113 -26.04 5.38 -10.47
CA TYR A 113 -25.27 4.76 -9.38
C TYR A 113 -24.32 3.67 -9.86
N VAL A 114 -24.74 2.84 -10.83
CA VAL A 114 -23.89 1.74 -11.33
C VAL A 114 -22.70 2.27 -12.12
N VAL A 115 -22.93 3.21 -13.04
CA VAL A 115 -21.86 3.83 -13.84
C VAL A 115 -20.90 4.60 -12.92
N ALA A 116 -21.44 5.36 -11.97
CA ALA A 116 -20.64 6.08 -10.98
C ALA A 116 -19.81 5.13 -10.11
N GLY A 117 -20.42 4.04 -9.63
CA GLY A 117 -19.77 3.04 -8.79
C GLY A 117 -18.60 2.34 -9.47
N ARG A 118 -18.79 1.91 -10.72
CA ARG A 118 -17.72 1.29 -11.53
C ARG A 118 -16.56 2.25 -11.77
N LYS A 119 -16.86 3.48 -12.19
CA LYS A 119 -15.82 4.51 -12.40
C LYS A 119 -15.12 4.91 -11.10
N MET A 120 -15.82 4.93 -9.96
CA MET A 120 -15.19 5.16 -8.65
C MET A 120 -14.23 4.04 -8.29
N LYS A 121 -14.58 2.77 -8.56
CA LYS A 121 -13.69 1.63 -8.33
C LYS A 121 -12.44 1.70 -9.19
N GLU A 122 -12.58 2.01 -10.48
CA GLU A 122 -11.44 2.25 -11.38
C GLU A 122 -10.55 3.39 -10.86
N THR A 123 -11.16 4.48 -10.38
CA THR A 123 -10.45 5.62 -9.80
C THR A 123 -9.69 5.21 -8.53
N GLU A 124 -10.29 4.40 -7.66
CA GLU A 124 -9.65 3.86 -6.46
C GLU A 124 -8.43 2.99 -6.82
N ASP A 125 -8.57 2.09 -7.79
CA ASP A 125 -7.48 1.23 -8.24
C ASP A 125 -6.30 2.04 -8.80
N GLU A 126 -6.57 3.09 -9.58
CA GLU A 126 -5.52 3.97 -10.11
C GLU A 126 -4.88 4.85 -9.03
N THR A 127 -5.68 5.32 -8.07
CA THR A 127 -5.18 6.02 -6.89
C THR A 127 -4.21 5.13 -6.11
N ASN A 128 -4.57 3.86 -5.89
CA ASN A 128 -3.71 2.91 -5.19
C ASN A 128 -2.42 2.60 -5.97
N LYS A 129 -2.48 2.51 -7.30
CA LYS A 129 -1.27 2.36 -8.15
C LYS A 129 -0.32 3.55 -8.01
N LEU A 130 -0.84 4.77 -8.00
CA LEU A 130 0.00 5.97 -7.82
C LEU A 130 0.61 6.02 -6.41
N TYR A 131 -0.15 5.64 -5.38
CA TYR A 131 0.42 5.43 -4.05
C TYR A 131 1.53 4.38 -4.04
N GLY A 132 1.40 3.29 -4.80
CA GLY A 132 2.43 2.27 -4.94
C GLY A 132 3.77 2.85 -5.39
N LYS A 133 3.75 3.69 -6.44
CA LYS A 133 4.96 4.37 -6.94
C LYS A 133 5.64 5.23 -5.87
N PHE A 134 4.86 6.01 -5.11
CA PHE A 134 5.42 6.82 -4.03
C PHE A 134 5.87 5.97 -2.84
N SER A 135 5.17 4.89 -2.55
CA SER A 135 5.56 3.94 -1.50
C SER A 135 6.93 3.33 -1.83
N ASP A 136 7.23 3.05 -3.10
CA ASP A 136 8.56 2.55 -3.52
C ASP A 136 9.66 3.57 -3.23
N LEU A 137 9.44 4.83 -3.63
CA LEU A 137 10.37 5.93 -3.36
C LEU A 137 10.61 6.11 -1.86
N TYR A 138 9.55 6.10 -1.05
CA TYR A 138 9.66 6.28 0.39
C TYR A 138 10.38 5.10 1.04
N ASN A 139 10.11 3.87 0.59
CA ASN A 139 10.77 2.68 1.11
C ASN A 139 12.29 2.77 0.92
N GLN A 140 12.74 3.13 -0.29
CA GLN A 140 14.17 3.32 -0.59
C GLN A 140 14.81 4.42 0.25
N LYS A 141 14.14 5.58 0.37
CA LYS A 141 14.64 6.70 1.18
C LYS A 141 14.75 6.36 2.65
N VAL A 142 13.73 5.68 3.19
CA VAL A 142 13.72 5.30 4.61
C VAL A 142 14.77 4.24 4.89
N ASP A 143 14.92 3.24 4.04
CA ASP A 143 15.96 2.21 4.18
C ASP A 143 17.36 2.84 4.25
N GLN A 144 17.67 3.74 3.30
CA GLN A 144 18.92 4.50 3.32
C GLN A 144 19.07 5.35 4.59
N LEU A 145 18.03 6.09 4.98
CA LEU A 145 18.06 6.94 6.17
C LEU A 145 18.30 6.15 7.46
N LEU A 146 17.68 4.98 7.61
CA LEU A 146 17.87 4.12 8.78
C LEU A 146 19.25 3.46 8.79
N GLY A 147 19.81 3.15 7.62
CA GLY A 147 21.23 2.77 7.47
C GLY A 147 22.16 3.89 7.94
N GLU A 148 21.97 5.12 7.46
CA GLU A 148 22.73 6.30 7.90
C GLU A 148 22.65 6.51 9.42
N CYS A 149 21.47 6.26 10.03
CA CYS A 149 21.29 6.33 11.49
C CYS A 149 22.10 5.26 12.22
N ALA A 150 22.08 4.01 11.73
CA ALA A 150 22.83 2.91 12.32
C ALA A 150 24.33 3.18 12.29
N ASP A 151 24.86 3.62 11.14
CA ASP A 151 26.27 3.97 10.98
C ASP A 151 26.69 5.13 11.90
N ALA A 152 25.82 6.14 12.06
CA ALA A 152 26.07 7.25 12.97
C ALA A 152 26.16 6.79 14.44
N ILE A 153 25.27 5.90 14.88
CA ILE A 153 25.30 5.31 16.23
C ILE A 153 26.58 4.50 16.42
N VAL A 154 26.89 3.60 15.49
CA VAL A 154 28.09 2.74 15.56
C VAL A 154 29.36 3.59 15.61
N SER A 155 29.45 4.65 14.81
CA SER A 155 30.61 5.56 14.82
C SER A 155 30.80 6.24 16.18
N ILE A 156 29.72 6.61 16.87
CA ILE A 156 29.79 7.22 18.21
C ILE A 156 30.23 6.19 19.26
N GLU A 157 29.72 4.96 19.19
CA GLU A 157 30.14 3.87 20.08
C GLU A 157 31.62 3.52 19.90
N GLN A 158 32.08 3.41 18.65
CA GLN A 158 33.48 3.14 18.33
C GLN A 158 34.41 4.24 18.86
N LYS A 159 34.03 5.51 18.73
CA LYS A 159 34.81 6.65 19.27
C LYS A 159 34.84 6.65 20.80
N SER A 160 33.77 6.21 21.46
CA SER A 160 33.65 6.19 22.92
C SER A 160 34.41 5.03 23.54
N GLY A 161 34.55 3.91 22.82
CA GLY A 161 35.15 2.68 23.31
C GLY A 161 34.26 1.94 24.33
N PRO A 162 34.54 0.65 24.60
CA PRO A 162 33.66 -0.22 25.38
C PRO A 162 33.45 0.23 26.84
N GLY A 163 34.43 0.93 27.44
CA GLY A 163 34.35 1.42 28.82
C GLY A 163 33.48 2.66 29.02
N ALA A 164 33.47 3.61 28.07
CA ALA A 164 32.70 4.85 28.16
C ALA A 164 31.32 4.75 27.46
N ALA A 165 31.15 3.81 26.54
CA ALA A 165 29.84 3.48 25.96
C ALA A 165 28.81 3.07 27.05
N ALA A 166 29.27 2.43 28.13
CA ALA A 166 28.41 2.01 29.25
C ALA A 166 28.20 3.08 30.34
N LYS A 167 29.03 4.14 30.39
CA LYS A 167 29.02 5.13 31.48
C LYS A 167 29.30 6.54 30.96
N GLY A 168 28.26 7.36 30.91
CA GLY A 168 28.36 8.78 30.56
C GLY A 168 27.08 9.39 29.98
N TYR A 169 27.11 10.68 29.65
CA TYR A 169 26.06 11.35 28.88
C TYR A 169 25.96 10.78 27.45
N ALA A 170 27.11 10.50 26.82
CA ALA A 170 27.18 9.91 25.49
C ALA A 170 26.53 8.52 25.40
N GLY A 171 26.75 7.64 26.39
CA GLY A 171 26.10 6.31 26.43
C GLY A 171 24.58 6.37 26.59
N ARG A 172 24.05 7.37 27.33
CA ARG A 172 22.60 7.59 27.46
C ARG A 172 21.98 8.09 26.16
N GLU A 173 22.63 9.03 25.48
CA GLU A 173 22.19 9.52 24.17
C GLU A 173 22.21 8.41 23.11
N VAL A 174 23.26 7.59 23.09
CA VAL A 174 23.34 6.42 22.20
C VAL A 174 22.20 5.45 22.47
N SER A 175 21.98 5.05 23.72
CA SER A 175 20.91 4.12 24.09
C SER A 175 19.51 4.65 23.75
N HIS A 176 19.26 5.94 23.97
CA HIS A 176 17.99 6.56 23.61
C HIS A 176 17.77 6.58 22.09
N ASN A 177 18.81 6.86 21.31
CA ASN A 177 18.72 6.83 19.85
C ASN A 177 18.67 5.41 19.27
N GLN A 178 19.29 4.42 19.92
CA GLN A 178 19.12 3.00 19.60
C GLN A 178 17.67 2.57 19.76
N HIS A 179 17.01 2.96 20.86
CA HIS A 179 15.59 2.65 21.06
C HIS A 179 14.70 3.29 19.98
N LYS A 180 14.96 4.56 19.63
CA LYS A 180 14.26 5.22 18.51
C LYS A 180 14.51 4.51 17.18
N LEU A 181 15.72 4.04 16.93
CA LEU A 181 16.06 3.31 15.72
C LEU A 181 15.29 1.99 15.65
N GLN A 182 15.15 1.28 16.77
CA GLN A 182 14.30 0.08 16.84
C GLN A 182 12.84 0.39 16.51
N ILE A 183 12.28 1.49 17.04
CA ILE A 183 10.92 1.93 16.69
C ILE A 183 10.82 2.24 15.20
N ALA A 184 11.81 2.94 14.64
CA ALA A 184 11.83 3.29 13.23
C ALA A 184 11.87 2.05 12.32
N TYR A 185 12.73 1.06 12.62
CA TYR A 185 12.74 -0.22 11.91
C TYR A 185 11.45 -1.00 12.07
N TYR A 186 10.83 -0.98 13.25
CA TYR A 186 9.52 -1.60 13.44
C TYR A 186 8.48 -0.98 12.49
N GLN A 187 8.42 0.35 12.40
CA GLN A 187 7.52 1.04 11.48
C GLN A 187 7.84 0.72 10.02
N PHE A 188 9.13 0.67 9.66
CA PHE A 188 9.57 0.27 8.33
C PHE A 188 9.09 -1.16 7.96
N ILE A 189 9.25 -2.13 8.86
CA ILE A 189 8.78 -3.51 8.66
C ILE A 189 7.25 -3.56 8.52
N GLN A 190 6.51 -2.74 9.27
CA GLN A 190 5.05 -2.62 9.09
C GLN A 190 4.71 -2.05 7.71
N ALA A 191 5.45 -1.05 7.24
CA ALA A 191 5.28 -0.50 5.91
C ALA A 191 5.50 -1.54 4.82
N GLU A 192 6.51 -2.40 4.95
CA GLU A 192 6.78 -3.50 4.02
C GLU A 192 5.65 -4.54 4.02
N LYS A 193 5.09 -4.88 5.18
CA LYS A 193 3.90 -5.74 5.27
C LYS A 193 2.73 -5.13 4.50
N MET A 194 2.43 -3.86 4.72
CA MET A 194 1.34 -3.16 4.03
C MET A 194 1.57 -3.12 2.50
N ARG A 195 2.82 -2.96 2.05
CA ARG A 195 3.17 -3.03 0.61
C ARG A 195 2.89 -4.38 0.01
N ARG A 196 3.26 -5.47 0.69
CA ARG A 196 2.95 -6.84 0.24
C ARG A 196 1.45 -7.09 0.11
N ASP A 197 0.66 -6.48 0.98
CA ASP A 197 -0.80 -6.55 0.94
C ASP A 197 -1.44 -5.52 -0.02
N SER A 198 -0.65 -4.83 -0.84
CA SER A 198 -1.11 -3.75 -1.75
C SER A 198 -1.82 -2.57 -1.06
N ARG A 199 -1.58 -2.39 0.24
CA ARG A 199 -2.09 -1.28 1.07
C ARG A 199 -1.09 -0.13 1.08
N PHE A 200 -0.85 0.46 -0.10
CA PHE A 200 0.24 1.43 -0.30
C PHE A 200 0.07 2.74 0.46
N LYS A 201 -1.18 3.21 0.62
CA LYS A 201 -1.47 4.39 1.47
C LYS A 201 -1.05 4.17 2.91
N ASP A 202 -1.42 3.03 3.50
CA ASP A 202 -1.08 2.69 4.88
C ASP A 202 0.43 2.52 5.06
N SER A 203 1.08 1.89 4.06
CA SER A 203 2.53 1.81 4.01
C SER A 203 3.18 3.19 4.08
N LEU A 204 2.70 4.16 3.30
CA LEU A 204 3.23 5.52 3.29
C LEU A 204 3.15 6.19 4.68
N MET A 205 2.09 5.93 5.44
CA MET A 205 1.96 6.46 6.81
C MET A 205 3.04 5.89 7.73
N HIS A 206 3.26 4.58 7.69
CA HIS A 206 4.34 3.94 8.45
C HIS A 206 5.73 4.44 8.02
N LEU A 207 5.95 4.66 6.71
CA LEU A 207 7.20 5.21 6.18
C LEU A 207 7.43 6.66 6.65
N ARG A 208 6.39 7.51 6.67
CA ARG A 208 6.49 8.87 7.23
C ARG A 208 6.91 8.86 8.70
N ILE A 209 6.34 7.95 9.50
CA ILE A 209 6.71 7.80 10.92
C ILE A 209 8.17 7.34 11.06
N ALA A 210 8.57 6.30 10.32
CA ALA A 210 9.95 5.82 10.32
C ALA A 210 10.94 6.93 9.92
N LYS A 211 10.59 7.71 8.90
CA LYS A 211 11.36 8.86 8.42
C LYS A 211 11.49 9.95 9.47
N GLU A 212 10.42 10.29 10.19
CA GLU A 212 10.45 11.27 11.29
C GLU A 212 11.44 10.84 12.38
N TYR A 213 11.41 9.57 12.79
CA TYR A 213 12.37 9.03 13.75
C TYR A 213 13.81 9.08 13.21
N GLY A 214 14.03 8.66 11.96
CA GLY A 214 15.36 8.70 11.33
C GLY A 214 15.95 10.11 11.28
N ILE A 215 15.17 11.10 10.83
CA ILE A 215 15.61 12.51 10.79
C ILE A 215 15.91 13.01 12.21
N SER A 216 15.08 12.65 13.20
CA SER A 216 15.28 13.03 14.60
C SER A 216 16.58 12.44 15.17
N ILE A 217 16.87 11.17 14.88
CA ILE A 217 18.10 10.49 15.32
C ILE A 217 19.31 11.17 14.72
N LEU A 218 19.37 11.30 13.38
CA LEU A 218 20.51 11.96 12.72
C LEU A 218 20.73 13.37 13.23
N SER A 219 19.65 14.14 13.41
CA SER A 219 19.76 15.52 13.89
C SER A 219 20.30 15.60 15.33
N LYS A 220 19.99 14.64 16.20
CA LYS A 220 20.41 14.66 17.61
C LYS A 220 21.82 14.14 17.84
N LEU A 221 22.29 13.24 16.99
CA LEU A 221 23.62 12.63 17.10
C LEU A 221 24.75 13.53 16.58
N LYS A 222 24.40 14.69 16.01
CA LYS A 222 25.33 15.63 15.38
C LYS A 222 25.44 16.92 16.18
N THR A 223 26.45 17.73 15.85
CA THR A 223 26.59 19.08 16.41
C THR A 223 25.40 19.97 16.03
N GLU A 224 25.17 21.07 16.73
CA GLU A 224 24.04 21.97 16.45
C GLU A 224 24.04 22.50 15.00
N GLU A 225 25.22 22.79 14.45
CA GLU A 225 25.37 23.28 13.08
C GLU A 225 25.07 22.18 12.05
N GLU A 226 25.61 20.98 12.24
CA GLU A 226 25.27 19.82 11.41
C GLU A 226 23.79 19.41 11.55
N SER A 227 23.20 19.58 12.73
CA SER A 227 21.78 19.32 12.98
C SER A 227 20.89 20.22 12.14
N LYS A 228 21.24 21.51 12.04
CA LYS A 228 20.55 22.45 11.14
C LYS A 228 20.68 22.01 9.68
N ASN A 229 21.88 21.60 9.26
CA ASN A 229 22.11 21.09 7.90
C ASN A 229 21.27 19.84 7.60
N ILE A 230 21.08 18.94 8.57
CA ILE A 230 20.22 17.76 8.43
C ILE A 230 18.75 18.17 8.30
N ARG A 231 18.26 19.07 9.15
CA ARG A 231 16.87 19.56 9.05
C ARG A 231 16.60 20.27 7.73
N GLU A 232 17.59 21.01 7.22
CA GLU A 232 17.50 21.66 5.92
C GLU A 232 17.52 20.62 4.78
N LYS A 233 18.41 19.62 4.83
CA LYS A 233 18.44 18.48 3.87
C LYS A 233 17.07 17.80 3.78
N TYR A 234 16.39 17.60 4.91
CA TYR A 234 15.12 16.89 5.00
C TYR A 234 13.89 17.80 5.16
N LYS A 235 13.98 19.10 4.84
CA LYS A 235 12.88 20.07 5.04
C LYS A 235 11.58 19.72 4.30
N VAL A 236 11.71 19.16 3.10
CA VAL A 236 10.58 18.69 2.29
C VAL A 236 9.95 17.47 2.96
N ASP A 237 10.78 16.54 3.43
CA ASP A 237 10.34 15.34 4.16
C ASP A 237 9.63 15.67 5.47
N LEU A 238 10.11 16.66 6.23
CA LEU A 238 9.47 17.14 7.46
C LEU A 238 8.12 17.81 7.20
N SER A 239 7.98 18.54 6.09
CA SER A 239 6.72 19.16 5.69
C SER A 239 5.72 18.10 5.25
N ASP A 240 6.17 17.12 4.49
CA ASP A 240 5.38 15.99 4.04
C ASP A 240 4.89 15.10 5.20
N ASN A 241 5.72 14.85 6.22
CA ASN A 241 5.33 14.10 7.42
C ASN A 241 4.13 14.74 8.14
N ARG A 242 3.96 16.06 8.00
CA ARG A 242 2.81 16.83 8.53
C ARG A 242 1.67 16.98 7.53
N ASN A 243 1.74 16.28 6.39
CA ASN A 243 0.83 16.38 5.27
C ASN A 243 0.70 17.81 4.70
N MET A 244 1.83 18.53 4.61
CA MET A 244 1.90 19.87 4.04
C MET A 244 2.78 19.91 2.80
N VAL A 245 2.42 20.78 1.85
CA VAL A 245 3.29 21.10 0.71
C VAL A 245 4.42 21.99 1.23
N TYR A 246 5.66 21.61 0.92
CA TYR A 246 6.79 22.49 1.19
C TYR A 246 6.73 23.70 0.24
N ALA A 247 6.22 24.82 0.74
CA ALA A 247 6.36 26.09 0.07
C ALA A 247 7.73 26.68 0.46
N GLU A 248 8.61 26.87 -0.53
CA GLU A 248 9.73 27.79 -0.33
C GLU A 248 9.11 29.15 0.00
N THR A 249 9.18 29.55 1.26
CA THR A 249 8.85 30.91 1.63
C THR A 249 9.97 31.74 1.00
N LYS A 250 9.71 32.36 -0.16
CA LYS A 250 10.55 33.41 -0.69
C LYS A 250 10.48 34.57 0.31
N LEU A 251 11.39 34.56 1.26
CA LEU A 251 11.76 35.73 2.05
C LEU A 251 12.84 36.49 1.29
#